data_AF-A0A8D2E1U3-F1
#
_entry.id   AF-A0A8D2E1U3-F1
#
_cell.length_a   1.000
_cell.length_b   1.000
_cell.length_c   1.000
_cell.angle_alpha   90.00
_cell.angle_beta   90.00
_cell.angle_gamma   90.00
#
_symmetry.space_group_name_H-M   'P 1'
#
loop_
_entity.id
_entity.type
_entity.pdbx_description
1 polymer ?
#
loop_
_entity_poly.entity_id
_entity_poly.type
_entity_poly.pdbx_seq_one_letter_code
_entity_poly.pdbx_strand_id
1 'polypeptide(L)'
;MGVRECPALPLLLSLLFLPLGLPVLGTPARLICDSRVLERYILEAKEAENVTMGCADDCNLHENVTVPDTKVNFYAWRRMEVGQQAIEVWQGLALLSEAILRGQALLANSSQPSDTLQLHVDKAVSGLRSLTSLLRALGIQKEAISPSDAASAAPLRIFTVDTLGKLFRIYSNFLRGKLKLYTGEACRRADR
;
A
#
# COMPACT_ATOMS: atom_id res chain seq x y z
N MET A 1 8.71 72.55 -7.20
CA MET A 1 8.01 71.27 -7.46
C MET A 1 8.46 70.28 -6.40
N GLY A 2 7.66 70.07 -5.35
CA GLY A 2 7.97 69.13 -4.27
C GLY A 2 7.21 67.84 -4.50
N VAL A 3 7.90 66.79 -4.94
CA VAL A 3 7.31 65.47 -5.15
C VAL A 3 7.07 64.83 -3.78
N ARG A 4 5.80 64.57 -3.48
CA ARG A 4 5.34 63.98 -2.24
C ARG A 4 5.61 62.48 -2.31
N GLU A 5 6.70 62.02 -1.68
CA GLU A 5 7.01 60.60 -1.61
C GLU A 5 6.00 59.90 -0.68
N CYS A 6 5.13 59.09 -1.27
CA CYS A 6 4.21 58.21 -0.54
C CYS A 6 4.99 56.98 -0.04
N PRO A 7 5.16 56.79 1.28
CA PRO A 7 5.92 55.67 1.83
C PRO A 7 5.19 54.31 1.76
N ALA A 8 3.99 54.27 1.15
CA ALA A 8 3.16 53.08 1.08
C ALA A 8 3.60 52.07 0.01
N LEU A 9 4.35 52.51 -1.01
CA LEU A 9 4.74 51.69 -2.14
C LEU A 9 5.81 50.62 -1.82
N PRO A 10 6.86 50.89 -1.01
CA PRO A 10 7.79 49.84 -0.60
C PRO A 10 7.15 48.82 0.37
N LEU A 11 6.16 49.23 1.17
CA LEU A 11 5.43 48.37 2.09
C LEU A 11 4.55 47.34 1.37
N LEU A 12 3.95 47.73 0.25
CA LEU A 12 3.17 46.80 -0.60
C LEU A 12 4.06 45.76 -1.30
N LEU A 13 5.28 46.13 -1.69
CA LEU A 13 6.19 45.19 -2.35
C LEU A 13 6.71 44.12 -1.39
N SER A 14 6.98 44.46 -0.13
CA SER A 14 7.42 43.51 0.90
C SER A 14 6.35 42.46 1.25
N LEU A 15 5.06 42.75 1.06
CA LEU A 15 3.98 41.78 1.23
C LEU A 15 3.89 40.76 0.08
N LEU A 16 4.39 41.10 -1.11
CA LEU A 16 4.43 40.18 -2.26
C LEU A 16 5.56 39.14 -2.16
N PHE A 17 6.57 39.39 -1.35
CA PHE A 17 7.72 38.50 -1.12
C PHE A 17 7.65 37.73 0.22
N LEU A 18 6.56 37.87 0.97
CA LEU A 18 6.34 37.02 2.13
C LEU A 18 6.10 35.60 1.58
N PRO A 19 6.97 34.62 1.87
CA PRO A 19 6.63 33.24 1.56
C PRO A 19 5.41 32.96 2.44
N LEU A 20 4.24 32.86 1.82
CA LEU A 20 3.11 32.21 2.47
C LEU A 20 3.66 30.85 2.89
N GLY A 21 3.96 30.71 4.18
CA GLY A 21 4.43 29.48 4.77
C GLY A 21 3.33 28.47 4.54
N LEU A 22 3.42 27.77 3.41
CA LEU A 22 2.65 26.57 3.16
C LEU A 22 2.83 25.73 4.43
N PRO A 23 1.76 25.33 5.12
CA PRO A 23 1.91 24.36 6.17
C PRO A 23 2.65 23.20 5.51
N VAL A 24 3.76 22.78 6.10
CA VAL A 24 4.46 21.56 5.70
C VAL A 24 3.46 20.43 5.93
N LEU A 25 2.56 20.23 4.97
CA LEU A 25 1.89 18.96 4.77
C LEU A 25 3.06 18.01 4.63
N GLY A 26 3.31 17.20 5.66
CA GLY A 26 4.34 16.18 5.61
C GLY A 26 4.23 15.49 4.27
N THR A 27 5.34 15.40 3.52
CA THR A 27 5.30 14.81 2.19
C THR A 27 4.62 13.45 2.28
N PRO A 28 3.79 13.03 1.31
CA PRO A 28 3.01 11.79 1.43
C PRO A 28 3.87 10.54 1.73
N ALA A 29 5.16 10.58 1.38
CA ALA A 29 6.17 9.59 1.77
C ALA A 29 6.35 9.46 3.30
N ARG A 30 6.22 10.57 4.05
CA ARG A 30 6.30 10.56 5.52
C ARG A 30 5.08 9.92 6.18
N LEU A 31 3.92 9.91 5.52
CA LEU A 31 2.71 9.32 6.09
C LEU A 31 2.83 7.81 6.26
N ILE A 32 3.38 7.11 5.26
CA ILE A 32 3.56 5.65 5.36
C ILE A 32 4.71 5.25 6.30
N CYS A 33 5.61 6.19 6.61
CA CYS A 33 6.65 6.00 7.60
C CYS A 33 6.16 6.15 9.05
N ASP A 34 4.98 6.74 9.27
CA ASP A 34 4.30 6.61 10.56
C ASP A 34 3.77 5.17 10.70
N SER A 35 4.34 4.44 11.66
CA SER A 35 3.98 3.04 11.92
C SER A 35 2.49 2.84 12.19
N ARG A 36 1.80 3.86 12.73
CA ARG A 36 0.36 3.82 13.02
C ARG A 36 -0.49 3.70 11.77
N VAL A 37 -0.04 4.31 10.66
CA VAL A 37 -0.76 4.29 9.39
C VAL A 37 -0.77 2.87 8.83
N LEU A 38 0.40 2.24 8.71
CA LEU A 38 0.47 0.86 8.22
C LEU A 38 -0.17 -0.15 9.19
N GLU A 39 -0.01 0.05 10.49
CA GLU A 39 -0.59 -0.85 11.51
C GLU A 39 -2.12 -0.86 11.45
N ARG A 40 -2.76 0.28 11.15
CA ARG A 40 -4.21 0.33 10.93
C ARG A 40 -4.66 -0.62 9.83
N TYR A 41 -3.98 -0.60 8.67
CA TYR A 41 -4.32 -1.51 7.57
C TYR A 41 -4.06 -2.98 7.92
N ILE A 42 -3.01 -3.26 8.69
CA ILE A 42 -2.73 -4.62 9.19
C ILE A 42 -3.84 -5.11 10.11
N LEU A 43 -4.31 -4.27 11.03
CA LEU A 43 -5.41 -4.61 11.93
C LEU A 43 -6.72 -4.81 11.17
N GLU A 44 -7.04 -3.94 10.21
CA GLU A 44 -8.21 -4.10 9.34
C GLU A 44 -8.15 -5.40 8.52
N ALA A 45 -6.97 -5.77 8.02
CA ALA A 45 -6.75 -7.03 7.29
C ALA A 45 -6.91 -8.26 8.19
N LYS A 46 -6.39 -8.21 9.42
CA LYS A 46 -6.53 -9.28 10.41
C LYS A 46 -7.99 -9.45 10.82
N GLU A 47 -8.73 -8.36 10.96
CA GLU A 47 -10.16 -8.43 11.27
C GLU A 47 -10.95 -9.08 10.13
N ALA A 48 -10.66 -8.73 8.88
CA ALA A 48 -11.27 -9.39 7.73
C ALA A 48 -10.96 -10.90 7.70
N GLU A 49 -9.71 -11.30 7.99
CA GLU A 49 -9.33 -12.71 8.15
C GLU A 49 -10.17 -13.40 9.23
N ASN A 50 -10.34 -12.77 10.41
CA ASN A 50 -11.13 -13.33 11.51
C ASN A 50 -12.60 -13.55 11.15
N VAL A 51 -13.23 -12.57 10.50
CA VAL A 51 -14.63 -12.66 10.08
C VAL A 51 -14.84 -13.83 9.12
N THR A 52 -13.87 -14.07 8.22
CA THR A 52 -13.94 -15.19 7.28
C THR A 52 -13.64 -16.57 7.88
N MET A 53 -13.10 -16.65 9.11
CA MET A 53 -12.92 -17.96 9.77
C MET A 53 -14.26 -18.60 10.18
N GLY A 54 -15.31 -17.80 10.35
CA GLY A 54 -16.66 -18.28 10.68
C GLY A 54 -17.55 -18.60 9.47
N CYS A 55 -17.01 -18.44 8.26
CA CYS A 55 -17.75 -18.51 7.02
C CYS A 55 -17.43 -19.83 6.31
N ALA A 56 -18.42 -20.73 6.27
CA ALA A 56 -18.29 -22.07 5.68
C ALA A 56 -18.36 -21.99 4.14
N ASP A 57 -19.36 -22.60 3.51
CA ASP A 57 -19.52 -22.60 2.05
C ASP A 57 -19.76 -21.20 1.47
N ASP A 58 -20.29 -20.27 2.27
CA ASP A 58 -20.58 -18.88 1.89
C ASP A 58 -19.31 -18.06 1.52
N CYS A 59 -18.12 -18.56 1.85
CA CYS A 59 -16.84 -17.93 1.52
C CYS A 59 -16.10 -18.61 0.37
N ASN A 60 -16.75 -19.56 -0.30
CA ASN A 60 -16.19 -20.18 -1.49
C ASN A 60 -16.22 -19.19 -2.66
N LEU A 61 -15.09 -19.03 -3.34
CA LEU A 61 -14.98 -18.19 -4.53
C LEU A 61 -15.47 -18.91 -5.79
N HIS A 62 -15.65 -20.24 -5.73
CA HIS A 62 -16.00 -21.14 -6.85
C HIS A 62 -15.02 -21.11 -8.04
N GLU A 63 -14.03 -20.21 -8.01
CA GLU A 63 -12.96 -20.04 -8.97
C GLU A 63 -11.62 -19.91 -8.24
N ASN A 64 -10.55 -20.28 -8.94
CA ASN A 64 -9.18 -20.12 -8.44
C ASN A 64 -8.69 -18.69 -8.67
N VAL A 65 -8.51 -17.94 -7.59
CA VAL A 65 -7.94 -16.59 -7.61
C VAL A 65 -6.45 -16.64 -7.38
N THR A 66 -5.70 -16.01 -8.28
CA THR A 66 -4.24 -15.92 -8.25
C THR A 66 -3.77 -14.92 -7.19
N VAL A 67 -2.81 -15.29 -6.34
CA VAL A 67 -2.31 -14.48 -5.22
C VAL A 67 -0.78 -14.55 -5.07
N PRO A 68 -0.13 -13.54 -4.48
CA PRO A 68 1.33 -13.53 -4.30
C PRO A 68 1.80 -14.44 -3.16
N ASP A 69 3.06 -14.90 -3.23
CA ASP A 69 3.75 -15.50 -2.09
C ASP A 69 4.01 -14.47 -0.99
N THR A 70 3.48 -14.75 0.19
CA THR A 70 3.62 -13.91 1.38
C THR A 70 4.69 -14.42 2.34
N LYS A 71 5.27 -15.59 2.09
CA LYS A 71 6.34 -16.13 2.93
C LYS A 71 7.56 -15.23 2.85
N VAL A 72 8.16 -14.99 4.01
CA VAL A 72 9.41 -14.23 4.12
C VAL A 72 10.43 -15.07 4.86
N ASN A 73 11.56 -15.33 4.21
CA ASN A 73 12.74 -15.81 4.90
C ASN A 73 13.53 -14.58 5.38
N PHE A 74 13.52 -14.31 6.69
CA PHE A 74 14.16 -13.11 7.26
C PHE A 74 15.66 -13.02 6.97
N TYR A 75 16.36 -14.17 6.91
CA TYR A 75 17.79 -14.20 6.60
C TYR A 75 18.04 -13.80 5.14
N ALA A 76 17.30 -14.39 4.20
CA ALA A 76 17.40 -14.05 2.78
C ALA A 76 16.95 -12.61 2.51
N TRP A 77 15.83 -12.20 3.11
CA TRP A 77 15.27 -10.85 2.97
C TRP A 77 16.26 -9.76 3.37
N ARG A 78 16.92 -9.91 4.54
CA ARG A 78 17.89 -8.92 5.01
C ARG A 78 19.12 -8.78 4.10
N ARG A 79 19.48 -9.85 3.39
CA ARG A 79 20.63 -9.87 2.45
C ARG A 79 20.24 -9.47 1.03
N MET A 80 18.95 -9.38 0.73
CA MET A 80 18.41 -9.00 -0.56
C MET A 80 18.62 -7.51 -0.83
N GLU A 81 18.91 -7.15 -2.08
CA GLU A 81 18.97 -5.76 -2.51
C GLU A 81 17.60 -5.09 -2.29
N VAL A 82 17.60 -3.81 -1.90
CA VAL A 82 16.36 -3.06 -1.68
C VAL A 82 15.58 -2.84 -2.97
N GLY A 83 16.25 -2.74 -4.12
CA GLY A 83 15.63 -2.82 -5.44
C GLY A 83 14.78 -4.08 -5.59
N GLN A 84 15.36 -5.24 -5.29
CA GLN A 84 14.63 -6.51 -5.36
C GLN A 84 13.49 -6.62 -4.33
N GLN A 85 13.68 -6.11 -3.10
CA GLN A 85 12.59 -6.02 -2.12
C GLN A 85 11.44 -5.14 -2.62
N ALA A 86 11.75 -4.02 -3.26
CA ALA A 86 10.77 -3.11 -3.86
C ALA A 86 9.99 -3.80 -4.98
N ILE A 87 10.66 -4.57 -5.84
CA ILE A 87 10.03 -5.38 -6.90
C ILE A 87 9.05 -6.39 -6.30
N GLU A 88 9.49 -7.19 -5.32
CA GLU A 88 8.63 -8.19 -4.68
C GLU A 88 7.38 -7.58 -4.03
N VAL A 89 7.54 -6.45 -3.35
CA VAL A 89 6.42 -5.77 -2.69
C VAL A 89 5.51 -5.08 -3.70
N TRP A 90 6.05 -4.42 -4.72
CA TRP A 90 5.24 -3.71 -5.71
C TRP A 90 4.43 -4.67 -6.58
N GLN A 91 5.07 -5.72 -7.11
CA GLN A 91 4.38 -6.74 -7.90
C GLN A 91 3.40 -7.54 -7.05
N GLY A 92 3.79 -7.88 -5.81
CA GLY A 92 2.91 -8.57 -4.86
C GLY A 92 1.66 -7.76 -4.54
N LEU A 93 1.80 -6.45 -4.30
CA LEU A 93 0.66 -5.56 -4.02
C LEU A 93 -0.27 -5.42 -5.23
N ALA A 94 0.29 -5.31 -6.43
CA ALA A 94 -0.49 -5.24 -7.66
C ALA A 94 -1.34 -6.52 -7.85
N LEU A 95 -0.71 -7.70 -7.72
CA LEU A 95 -1.40 -8.98 -7.83
C LEU A 95 -2.47 -9.15 -6.74
N LEU A 96 -2.18 -8.72 -5.51
CA LEU A 96 -3.13 -8.77 -4.40
C LEU A 96 -4.33 -7.83 -4.61
N SER A 97 -4.11 -6.67 -5.22
CA SER A 97 -5.18 -5.74 -5.60
C SER A 97 -6.11 -6.36 -6.63
N GLU A 98 -5.56 -7.02 -7.64
CA GLU A 98 -6.35 -7.78 -8.61
C GLU A 98 -7.12 -8.93 -7.95
N ALA A 99 -6.47 -9.68 -7.05
CA ALA A 99 -7.08 -10.80 -6.35
C ALA A 99 -8.29 -10.37 -5.50
N ILE A 100 -8.18 -9.26 -4.76
CA ILE A 100 -9.30 -8.73 -3.96
C ILE A 100 -10.43 -8.21 -4.86
N LEU A 101 -10.12 -7.55 -5.98
CA LEU A 101 -11.14 -7.11 -6.94
C LEU A 101 -11.87 -8.30 -7.57
N ARG A 102 -11.16 -9.38 -7.90
CA ARG A 102 -11.79 -10.63 -8.35
C ARG A 102 -12.67 -11.24 -7.27
N GLY A 103 -12.20 -11.30 -6.03
CA GLY A 103 -12.99 -11.75 -4.89
C GLY A 103 -14.26 -10.94 -4.68
N GLN A 104 -14.19 -9.61 -4.87
CA GLN A 104 -15.35 -8.71 -4.82
C GLN A 104 -16.39 -9.04 -5.90
N ALA A 105 -15.94 -9.23 -7.15
CA ALA A 105 -16.82 -9.57 -8.26
C ALA A 105 -17.51 -10.93 -8.03
N LEU A 106 -16.77 -11.92 -7.53
CA LEU A 106 -17.32 -13.26 -7.23
C LEU A 106 -18.32 -13.22 -6.09
N LEU A 107 -18.03 -12.45 -5.02
CA LEU A 107 -18.97 -12.27 -3.91
C LEU A 107 -20.26 -11.57 -4.35
N ALA A 108 -20.16 -10.55 -5.22
CA ALA A 108 -21.32 -9.82 -5.75
C ALA A 108 -22.23 -10.70 -6.62
N ASN A 109 -21.69 -11.76 -7.22
CA ASN A 109 -22.43 -12.72 -8.04
C ASN A 109 -22.99 -13.90 -7.22
N SER A 110 -22.75 -13.95 -5.91
CA SER A 110 -23.29 -14.99 -5.04
C SER A 110 -24.79 -14.83 -4.83
N SER A 111 -25.50 -15.96 -4.71
CA SER A 111 -26.94 -16.00 -4.42
C SER A 111 -27.29 -15.53 -3.00
N GLN A 112 -26.33 -15.55 -2.07
CA GLN A 112 -26.49 -15.06 -0.69
C GLN A 112 -25.30 -14.15 -0.32
N PRO A 113 -25.33 -12.85 -0.69
CA PRO A 113 -24.29 -11.92 -0.31
C PRO A 113 -24.37 -11.62 1.20
N SER A 114 -23.23 -11.75 1.89
CA SER A 114 -23.10 -11.33 3.28
C SER A 114 -22.64 -9.88 3.34
N ASP A 115 -23.49 -8.99 3.86
CA ASP A 115 -23.19 -7.56 4.01
C ASP A 115 -21.89 -7.31 4.80
N THR A 116 -21.64 -8.14 5.82
CA THR A 116 -20.41 -8.08 6.60
C THR A 116 -19.18 -8.41 5.74
N LEU A 117 -19.24 -9.46 4.92
CA LEU A 117 -18.14 -9.82 4.01
C LEU A 117 -17.91 -8.73 2.96
N GLN A 118 -19.00 -8.23 2.37
CA GLN A 118 -18.97 -7.13 1.39
C GLN A 118 -18.22 -5.92 1.96
N LEU A 119 -18.56 -5.51 3.18
CA LEU A 119 -17.91 -4.39 3.86
C LEU A 119 -16.40 -4.60 4.02
N HIS A 120 -15.96 -5.81 4.39
CA HIS A 120 -14.53 -6.11 4.55
C HIS A 120 -13.79 -6.14 3.21
N VAL A 121 -14.44 -6.62 2.15
CA VAL A 121 -13.88 -6.57 0.79
C VAL A 121 -13.74 -5.12 0.31
N ASP A 122 -14.77 -4.30 0.48
CA ASP A 122 -14.74 -2.88 0.09
C ASP A 122 -13.65 -2.10 0.84
N LYS A 123 -13.49 -2.38 2.15
CA LYS A 123 -12.38 -1.84 2.94
C LYS A 123 -11.02 -2.29 2.40
N ALA A 124 -10.87 -3.57 2.03
CA ALA A 124 -9.63 -4.07 1.45
C ALA A 124 -9.31 -3.42 0.08
N VAL A 125 -10.31 -3.23 -0.79
CA VAL A 125 -10.15 -2.50 -2.05
C VAL A 125 -9.69 -1.07 -1.81
N SER A 126 -10.35 -0.36 -0.88
CA SER A 126 -9.98 1.01 -0.52
C SER A 126 -8.59 1.10 0.12
N GLY A 127 -8.27 0.15 1.00
CA GLY A 127 -6.99 0.04 1.68
C GLY A 127 -5.84 -0.21 0.71
N LEU A 128 -5.98 -1.18 -0.20
CA LEU A 128 -4.97 -1.48 -1.22
C LEU A 128 -4.75 -0.31 -2.18
N ARG A 129 -5.80 0.42 -2.56
CA ARG A 129 -5.67 1.66 -3.35
C ARG A 129 -4.88 2.71 -2.59
N SER A 130 -5.18 2.91 -1.30
CA SER A 130 -4.48 3.87 -0.45
C SER A 130 -3.01 3.51 -0.27
N LEU A 131 -2.72 2.24 0.05
CA LEU A 131 -1.37 1.71 0.18
C LEU A 131 -0.57 1.83 -1.13
N THR A 132 -1.21 1.59 -2.28
CA THR A 132 -0.57 1.77 -3.59
C THR A 132 -0.13 3.22 -3.80
N SER A 133 -0.99 4.18 -3.50
CA SER A 133 -0.65 5.61 -3.58
C SER A 133 0.46 6.01 -2.61
N LEU A 134 0.38 5.52 -1.37
CA LEU A 134 1.38 5.79 -0.33
C LEU A 134 2.76 5.22 -0.71
N LEU A 135 2.83 3.97 -1.17
CA LEU A 135 4.08 3.36 -1.60
C LEU A 135 4.65 4.00 -2.87
N ARG A 136 3.79 4.43 -3.80
CA ARG A 136 4.24 5.21 -4.96
C ARG A 136 4.88 6.52 -4.51
N ALA A 137 4.30 7.20 -3.52
CA ALA A 137 4.88 8.41 -2.94
C ALA A 137 6.20 8.13 -2.19
N LEU A 138 6.35 6.95 -1.59
CA LEU A 138 7.61 6.48 -1.02
C LEU A 138 8.69 6.18 -2.08
N GLY A 139 8.32 6.13 -3.36
CA GLY A 139 9.23 5.90 -4.48
C GLY A 139 9.46 4.42 -4.83
N ILE A 140 8.66 3.49 -4.28
CA ILE A 140 8.83 2.04 -4.53
C ILE A 140 8.81 1.72 -6.03
N GLN A 141 7.99 2.43 -6.80
CA GLN A 141 7.81 2.18 -8.23
C GLN A 141 9.08 2.56 -8.99
N LYS A 142 9.74 3.65 -8.61
CA LYS A 142 11.01 4.07 -9.21
C LYS A 142 12.10 3.07 -8.85
N GLU A 143 12.13 2.61 -7.60
CA GLU A 143 13.08 1.61 -7.13
C GLU A 143 12.90 0.27 -7.87
N ALA A 144 11.65 -0.15 -8.09
CA ALA A 144 11.30 -1.39 -8.78
C ALA A 144 11.51 -1.35 -10.31
N ILE A 145 11.52 -0.16 -10.92
CA ILE A 145 11.75 0.04 -12.36
C ILE A 145 13.22 0.41 -12.65
N SER A 146 14.00 0.73 -11.62
CA SER A 146 15.43 1.02 -11.79
C SER A 146 16.14 -0.18 -12.45
N PRO A 147 17.12 0.06 -13.33
CA PRO A 147 17.82 -1.01 -14.03
C PRO A 147 18.85 -1.65 -13.09
N SER A 148 18.38 -2.33 -12.04
CA SER A 148 19.11 -3.44 -11.44
C SER A 148 18.77 -4.65 -12.30
N ASP A 149 19.80 -5.34 -12.84
CA ASP A 149 19.75 -6.42 -13.82
C ASP A 149 18.42 -7.20 -13.84
N ALA A 150 17.43 -6.67 -14.59
CA ALA A 150 16.08 -7.20 -14.64
C ALA A 150 16.03 -8.62 -15.24
N ALA A 151 17.12 -9.05 -15.88
CA ALA A 151 17.36 -10.41 -16.34
C ALA A 151 17.61 -11.43 -15.19
N SER A 152 17.87 -10.96 -13.96
CA SER A 152 18.22 -11.79 -12.80
C SER A 152 17.11 -11.91 -11.76
N ALA A 153 16.06 -11.09 -11.86
CA ALA A 153 14.98 -11.08 -10.89
C ALA A 153 14.17 -12.38 -11.04
N ALA A 154 14.26 -13.25 -10.02
CA ALA A 154 13.47 -14.48 -9.99
C ALA A 154 11.98 -14.13 -10.11
N PRO A 155 11.19 -14.86 -10.94
CA PRO A 155 9.77 -14.59 -11.10
C PRO A 155 9.06 -14.58 -9.74
N LEU A 156 8.13 -13.63 -9.55
CA LEU A 156 7.27 -13.59 -8.39
C LEU A 156 6.61 -14.97 -8.23
N ARG A 157 6.76 -15.57 -7.05
CA ARG A 157 6.07 -16.83 -6.73
C ARG A 157 4.59 -16.54 -6.53
N ILE A 158 3.77 -17.31 -7.20
CA ILE A 158 2.32 -17.12 -7.28
C ILE A 158 1.63 -18.41 -6.83
N PHE A 159 0.52 -18.25 -6.14
CA PHE A 159 -0.36 -19.34 -5.69
C PHE A 159 -1.80 -19.08 -6.12
N THR A 160 -2.66 -20.07 -5.95
CA THR A 160 -4.11 -19.90 -6.12
C THR A 160 -4.83 -20.15 -4.81
N VAL A 161 -5.94 -19.45 -4.62
CA VAL A 161 -6.87 -19.64 -3.52
C VAL A 161 -8.29 -19.73 -4.06
N ASP A 162 -9.10 -20.53 -3.39
CA ASP A 162 -10.49 -20.87 -3.74
C ASP A 162 -11.49 -20.33 -2.72
N THR A 163 -11.03 -19.69 -1.64
CA THR A 163 -11.91 -19.11 -0.61
C THR A 163 -11.49 -17.69 -0.21
N LEU A 164 -12.47 -16.87 0.15
CA LEU A 164 -12.26 -15.53 0.71
C LEU A 164 -11.42 -15.58 1.98
N GLY A 165 -11.58 -16.61 2.82
CA GLY A 165 -10.77 -16.76 4.03
C GLY A 165 -9.29 -16.97 3.73
N LYS A 166 -8.95 -17.80 2.74
CA LYS A 166 -7.56 -17.94 2.29
C LYS A 166 -7.06 -16.63 1.68
N LEU A 167 -7.88 -15.91 0.93
CA LEU A 167 -7.53 -14.63 0.33
C LEU A 167 -7.23 -13.55 1.40
N PHE A 168 -8.08 -13.38 2.41
CA PHE A 168 -7.85 -12.42 3.49
C PHE A 168 -6.67 -12.81 4.38
N ARG A 169 -6.43 -14.11 4.59
CA ARG A 169 -5.19 -14.58 5.24
C ARG A 169 -3.96 -14.18 4.45
N ILE A 170 -3.99 -14.29 3.12
CA ILE A 170 -2.90 -13.82 2.26
C ILE A 170 -2.75 -12.31 2.34
N TYR A 171 -3.86 -11.55 2.31
CA TYR A 171 -3.84 -10.10 2.49
C TYR A 171 -3.19 -9.67 3.82
N SER A 172 -3.66 -10.22 4.94
CA SER A 172 -3.13 -10.03 6.29
C SER A 172 -1.63 -10.36 6.38
N ASN A 173 -1.22 -11.53 5.83
CA ASN A 173 0.19 -11.95 5.81
C ASN A 173 1.08 -11.03 4.98
N PHE A 174 0.60 -10.58 3.82
CA PHE A 174 1.37 -9.69 2.95
C PHE A 174 1.66 -8.35 3.64
N LEU A 175 0.63 -7.74 4.23
CA LEU A 175 0.76 -6.45 4.92
C LEU A 175 1.70 -6.53 6.12
N ARG A 176 1.50 -7.53 7.01
CA ARG A 176 2.31 -7.68 8.23
C ARG A 176 3.73 -8.20 7.97
N GLY A 177 3.94 -8.84 6.81
CA GLY A 177 5.21 -9.42 6.39
C GLY A 177 6.00 -8.49 5.47
N LYS A 178 6.02 -8.83 4.17
CA LYS A 178 6.85 -8.15 3.16
C LYS A 178 6.68 -6.64 3.15
N LEU A 179 5.43 -6.15 3.17
CA LEU A 179 5.15 -4.73 3.10
C LEU A 179 5.70 -3.96 4.31
N LYS A 180 5.45 -4.47 5.53
CA LYS A 180 5.97 -3.86 6.77
C LYS A 180 7.49 -3.86 6.82
N LEU A 181 8.11 -4.96 6.41
CA LEU A 181 9.58 -5.08 6.37
C LEU A 181 10.21 -4.11 5.37
N TYR A 182 9.67 -4.02 4.15
CA TYR A 182 10.15 -3.10 3.13
C TYR A 182 10.00 -1.64 3.59
N THR A 183 8.79 -1.26 4.03
CA THR A 183 8.50 0.12 4.46
C THR A 183 9.43 0.53 5.60
N GLY A 184 9.69 -0.36 6.57
CA GLY A 184 10.60 -0.08 7.68
C GLY A 184 12.07 0.07 7.27
N GLU A 185 12.53 -0.56 6.18
CA GLU A 185 13.87 -0.32 5.63
C GLU A 185 13.91 0.95 4.79
N ALA A 186 12.93 1.14 3.90
CA ALA A 186 12.83 2.31 3.02
C ALA A 186 12.74 3.62 3.81
N CYS A 187 11.94 3.66 4.87
CA CYS A 187 11.80 4.85 5.72
C CYS A 187 13.10 5.17 6.49
N ARG A 188 13.81 4.15 7.02
CA ARG A 188 15.10 4.37 7.69
C ARG A 188 16.18 4.92 6.75
N ARG A 189 16.10 4.60 5.45
CA ARG A 189 17.01 5.16 4.44
C ARG A 189 16.64 6.58 4.04
N ALA A 190 15.35 6.92 4.03
CA ALA A 190 14.89 8.27 3.75
C ALA A 190 15.26 9.28 4.86
N ASP A 191 15.45 8.80 6.10
CA ASP A 191 15.87 9.62 7.24
C ASP A 191 17.40 9.80 7.35
N ARG A 192 18.21 9.07 6.57
CA ARG A 192 19.68 9.12 6.60
C ARG A 192 20.22 9.99 5.47
#